data_AF-A0A914B2Z1-F1
#
_entry.id   AF-A0A914B2Z1-F1
#
_cell.length_a   1.000
_cell.length_b   1.000
_cell.length_c   1.000
_cell.angle_alpha   90.00
_cell.angle_beta   90.00
_cell.angle_gamma   90.00
#
_symmetry.space_group_name_H-M   'P 1'
#
loop_
_entity.id
_entity.type
_entity.pdbx_description
1 polymer ?
#
loop_
_entity_poly.entity_id
_entity_poly.type
_entity_poly.pdbx_seq_one_letter_code
_entity_poly.pdbx_strand_id
1 'polypeptide(L)'
;MAPFTLRCSSCAVVSSSGTLLGQGAGQEIDRHSCVIRMNMAPVEGYQNDVGERTSLRVMNFFMFNVNPYELPPNSQIMVWGLLPRKSHLENAQTLMRSLSAGSTIYGQTMQGEIEADQLFAEETGRKREMTNSWLSTGWFTLMIALEICQETHVYGMVPSYYCTMNGTADVPYHYYDSPWNKQCATYKDSETNSKGAHRFMTEKAVFARWAVKYNLSFHHPEWTIDRENLTRLDTPFVRSTLRRK
;
A
#
# COMPACT_ATOMS: atom_id res chain seq x y z
N MET A 1 2.17 -20.63 14.04
CA MET A 1 2.75 -19.31 13.74
C MET A 1 2.48 -18.41 14.93
N ALA A 2 3.46 -17.62 15.38
CA ALA A 2 3.25 -16.70 16.50
C ALA A 2 2.21 -15.62 16.12
N PRO A 3 1.38 -15.14 17.06
CA PRO A 3 0.46 -14.05 16.78
C PRO A 3 1.23 -12.76 16.44
N PHE A 4 0.66 -11.95 15.56
CA PHE A 4 1.17 -10.61 15.26
C PHE A 4 0.79 -9.66 16.41
N THR A 5 1.77 -9.03 17.05
CA THR A 5 1.57 -8.29 18.31
C THR A 5 2.00 -6.82 18.25
N LEU A 6 2.41 -6.32 17.09
CA LEU A 6 2.80 -4.93 16.93
C LEU A 6 1.62 -4.00 17.24
N ARG A 7 1.83 -3.01 18.12
CA ARG A 7 0.88 -1.95 18.44
C ARG A 7 1.62 -0.62 18.51
N CYS A 8 1.05 0.42 17.92
CA CYS A 8 1.70 1.70 17.67
C CYS A 8 0.76 2.84 18.09
N SER A 9 1.27 3.87 18.77
CA SER A 9 0.48 5.07 19.03
C SER A 9 0.23 5.82 17.72
N SER A 10 1.28 6.02 16.93
CA SER A 10 1.22 6.69 15.63
C SER A 10 2.00 5.92 14.57
N CYS A 11 1.43 5.82 13.37
CA CYS A 11 2.04 5.13 12.24
C CYS A 11 2.21 6.05 11.04
N ALA A 12 3.44 6.08 10.50
CA ALA A 12 3.69 6.60 9.17
C ALA A 12 3.62 5.45 8.15
N VAL A 13 2.63 5.46 7.27
CA VAL A 13 2.55 4.57 6.10
C VAL A 13 3.21 5.27 4.93
N VAL A 14 4.40 4.82 4.54
CA VAL A 14 5.16 5.41 3.43
C VAL A 14 4.83 4.68 2.14
N SER A 15 4.11 5.34 1.25
CA SER A 15 3.87 4.80 -0.10
C SER A 15 5.15 4.87 -0.94
N SER A 16 5.21 4.08 -2.01
CA SER A 16 6.37 4.06 -2.91
C SER A 16 6.40 5.20 -3.92
N SER A 17 5.46 6.13 -3.90
CA SER A 17 5.24 7.11 -4.97
C SER A 17 6.40 8.10 -5.16
N GLY A 18 6.66 8.49 -6.42
CA GLY A 18 7.56 9.59 -6.75
C GLY A 18 7.13 10.96 -6.25
N THR A 19 5.91 11.13 -5.74
CA THR A 19 5.46 12.41 -5.15
C THR A 19 6.25 12.78 -3.89
N LEU A 20 6.91 11.82 -3.24
CA LEU A 20 7.78 12.09 -2.09
C LEU A 20 9.10 12.77 -2.47
N LEU A 21 9.54 12.69 -3.73
CA LEU A 21 10.81 13.27 -4.14
C LEU A 21 10.85 14.78 -3.91
N GLY A 22 11.88 15.23 -3.21
CA GLY A 22 12.13 16.64 -2.87
C GLY A 22 11.18 17.22 -1.82
N GLN A 23 10.36 16.40 -1.14
CA GLN A 23 9.41 16.89 -0.14
C GLN A 23 10.06 17.10 1.24
N GLY A 24 11.22 16.50 1.52
CA GLY A 24 11.88 16.64 2.82
C GLY A 24 11.09 16.03 4.00
N ALA A 25 10.18 15.10 3.73
CA ALA A 25 9.29 14.53 4.74
C ALA A 25 9.95 13.50 5.67
N GLY A 26 11.23 13.17 5.47
CA GLY A 26 11.89 12.06 6.17
C GLY A 26 11.92 12.22 7.69
N GLN A 27 12.23 13.41 8.19
CA GLN A 27 12.22 13.66 9.64
C GLN A 27 10.80 13.60 10.22
N GLU A 28 9.79 14.01 9.46
CA GLU A 28 8.39 13.94 9.87
C GLU A 28 7.93 12.49 9.98
N ILE A 29 8.25 11.66 8.98
CA ILE A 29 7.99 10.22 8.95
C ILE A 29 8.63 9.54 10.17
N ASP A 30 9.91 9.80 10.42
CA ASP A 30 10.67 9.11 11.47
C ASP A 30 10.28 9.51 12.91
N ARG A 31 9.44 10.53 13.10
CA ARG A 31 8.88 10.89 14.42
C ARG A 31 7.77 9.95 14.88
N HIS A 32 7.19 9.16 13.98
CA HIS A 32 6.11 8.25 14.32
C HIS A 32 6.61 7.06 15.16
N SER A 33 5.73 6.48 15.98
CA SER A 33 6.09 5.31 16.78
C SER A 33 6.48 4.12 15.90
N CYS A 34 5.79 3.97 14.76
CA CYS A 34 6.04 2.93 13.77
C CYS A 34 6.11 3.53 12.35
N VAL A 35 7.04 3.02 11.54
CA VAL A 35 7.12 3.33 10.11
C VAL A 35 6.82 2.08 9.30
N ILE A 36 5.77 2.12 8.49
CA ILE A 36 5.27 1.02 7.68
C ILE A 36 5.62 1.29 6.21
N ARG A 37 6.40 0.39 5.59
CA ARG A 37 6.82 0.48 4.18
C ARG A 37 6.23 -0.66 3.36
N MET A 38 6.23 -0.50 2.05
CA MET A 38 5.66 -1.48 1.11
C MET A 38 6.74 -2.13 0.24
N ASN A 39 6.59 -3.43 0.02
CA ASN A 39 7.42 -4.24 -0.87
C ASN A 39 8.92 -3.98 -0.66
N MET A 40 9.68 -3.68 -1.72
CA MET A 40 11.13 -3.44 -1.71
C MET A 40 11.49 -1.97 -1.91
N ALA A 41 10.61 -1.05 -1.52
CA ALA A 41 10.89 0.39 -1.61
C ALA A 41 12.17 0.73 -0.79
N PRO A 42 13.25 1.22 -1.42
CA PRO A 42 14.52 1.46 -0.74
C PRO A 42 14.46 2.73 0.11
N VAL A 43 15.39 2.82 1.06
CA VAL A 43 15.56 4.00 1.92
C VAL A 43 16.86 4.72 1.59
N GLU A 44 17.92 3.96 1.31
CA GLU A 44 19.22 4.49 0.96
C GLU A 44 19.14 5.36 -0.30
N GLY A 45 19.67 6.58 -0.21
CA GLY A 45 19.60 7.60 -1.26
C GLY A 45 18.36 8.49 -1.20
N TYR A 46 17.38 8.16 -0.36
CA TYR A 46 16.09 8.87 -0.27
C TYR A 46 15.74 9.33 1.15
N GLN A 47 16.65 9.17 2.12
CA GLN A 47 16.40 9.39 3.55
C GLN A 47 15.76 10.76 3.85
N ASN A 48 16.19 11.82 3.16
CA ASN A 48 15.63 13.16 3.32
C ASN A 48 14.12 13.22 3.06
N ASP A 49 13.65 12.43 2.11
CA ASP A 49 12.27 12.45 1.63
C ASP A 49 11.42 11.35 2.26
N VAL A 50 12.01 10.17 2.52
CA VAL A 50 11.26 8.97 2.94
C VAL A 50 11.60 8.49 4.35
N GLY A 51 12.55 9.13 5.04
CA GLY A 51 13.02 8.75 6.37
C GLY A 51 13.90 7.50 6.36
N GLU A 52 14.45 7.16 7.52
CA GLU A 52 15.41 6.06 7.71
C GLU A 52 14.79 4.84 8.39
N ARG A 53 13.75 5.05 9.22
CA ARG A 53 13.20 3.98 10.05
C ARG A 53 12.31 3.04 9.24
N THR A 54 12.28 1.78 9.66
CA THR A 54 11.30 0.79 9.22
C THR A 54 10.96 -0.09 10.42
N SER A 55 9.68 -0.15 10.78
CA SER A 55 9.16 -1.03 11.85
C SER A 55 8.45 -2.24 11.25
N LEU A 56 7.68 -2.01 10.19
CA LEU A 56 6.93 -3.03 9.48
C LEU A 56 7.11 -2.85 7.97
N ARG A 57 7.28 -3.96 7.24
CA ARG A 57 7.25 -3.98 5.78
C ARG A 57 6.18 -4.94 5.30
N VAL A 58 5.23 -4.43 4.53
CA VAL A 58 4.15 -5.25 3.94
C VAL A 58 4.53 -5.61 2.52
N MET A 59 4.55 -6.91 2.21
CA MET A 59 5.11 -7.42 0.95
C MET A 59 4.14 -8.35 0.23
N ASN A 60 4.05 -8.19 -1.08
CA ASN A 60 3.49 -9.22 -1.94
C ASN A 60 4.50 -10.36 -2.08
N PHE A 61 4.04 -11.61 -2.02
CA PHE A 61 4.87 -12.78 -2.25
C PHE A 61 5.69 -12.75 -3.57
N PHE A 62 5.18 -12.17 -4.66
CA PHE A 62 5.95 -12.05 -5.90
C PHE A 62 7.17 -11.13 -5.79
N MET A 63 7.16 -10.20 -4.83
CA MET A 63 8.27 -9.28 -4.56
C MET A 63 9.14 -9.75 -3.39
N PHE A 64 8.96 -11.00 -2.96
CA PHE A 64 9.51 -11.55 -1.73
C PHE A 64 10.95 -12.10 -1.88
N ASN A 65 11.63 -11.83 -3.00
CA ASN A 65 13.06 -12.13 -3.17
C ASN A 65 13.92 -11.02 -2.55
N VAL A 66 13.74 -10.80 -1.24
CA VAL A 66 14.41 -9.74 -0.47
C VAL A 66 15.89 -10.06 -0.36
N ASN A 67 16.75 -9.07 -0.65
CA ASN A 67 18.12 -9.10 -0.17
C ASN A 67 18.09 -8.83 1.35
N PRO A 68 18.45 -9.78 2.23
CA PRO A 68 18.31 -9.64 3.67
C PRO A 68 19.04 -8.42 4.25
N TYR A 69 20.06 -7.92 3.54
CA TYR A 69 20.83 -6.73 3.92
C TYR A 69 20.08 -5.40 3.76
N GLU A 70 18.95 -5.38 3.05
CA GLU A 70 18.11 -4.18 2.86
C GLU A 70 17.08 -3.98 3.98
N LEU A 71 17.00 -4.91 4.93
CA LEU A 71 16.10 -4.84 6.08
C LEU A 71 16.86 -4.39 7.33
N PRO A 72 16.44 -3.28 7.97
CA PRO A 72 16.99 -2.88 9.25
C PRO A 72 16.79 -3.97 10.33
N PRO A 73 17.68 -4.09 11.32
CA PRO A 73 17.47 -4.92 12.49
C PRO A 73 16.14 -4.62 13.19
N ASN A 74 15.54 -5.63 13.83
CA ASN A 74 14.24 -5.52 14.51
C ASN A 74 13.04 -5.15 13.59
N SER A 75 13.16 -5.39 12.28
CA SER A 75 12.07 -5.16 11.33
C SER A 75 11.10 -6.35 11.30
N GLN A 76 9.80 -6.06 11.29
CA GLN A 76 8.77 -7.07 11.05
C GLN A 76 8.36 -7.06 9.58
N ILE A 77 8.10 -8.23 9.00
CA ILE A 77 7.65 -8.37 7.62
C ILE A 77 6.29 -9.07 7.62
N MET A 78 5.31 -8.48 6.95
CA MET A 78 4.01 -9.10 6.72
C MET A 78 3.86 -9.43 5.24
N VAL A 79 3.63 -10.70 4.92
CA VAL A 79 3.61 -11.18 3.53
C VAL A 79 2.21 -11.65 3.17
N TRP A 80 1.65 -11.15 2.07
CA TRP A 80 0.38 -11.61 1.50
C TRP A 80 0.60 -12.35 0.18
N GLY A 81 -0.32 -13.25 -0.19
CA GLY A 81 -0.20 -14.11 -1.38
C GLY A 81 0.65 -15.37 -1.16
N LEU A 82 0.85 -15.78 0.09
CA LEU A 82 1.68 -16.94 0.45
C LEU A 82 0.96 -18.28 0.24
N LEU A 83 -0.33 -18.34 0.55
CA LEU A 83 -1.05 -19.60 0.71
C LEU A 83 -1.59 -20.25 -0.59
N PRO A 84 -1.59 -19.62 -1.77
CA PRO A 84 -1.94 -20.31 -3.01
C PRO A 84 -0.94 -21.41 -3.41
N ARG A 85 0.31 -21.41 -2.90
CA ARG A 85 1.37 -22.37 -3.30
C ARG A 85 2.32 -22.73 -2.17
N LYS A 86 2.57 -24.03 -1.95
CA LYS A 86 3.50 -24.52 -0.92
C LYS A 86 4.92 -23.96 -1.06
N SER A 87 5.41 -23.81 -2.30
CA SER A 87 6.74 -23.24 -2.57
C SER A 87 6.89 -21.81 -2.04
N HIS A 88 5.79 -21.06 -1.93
CA HIS A 88 5.83 -19.70 -1.41
C HIS A 88 6.19 -19.70 0.09
N LEU A 89 5.59 -20.61 0.84
CA LEU A 89 5.88 -20.79 2.26
C LEU A 89 7.34 -21.24 2.49
N GLU A 90 7.87 -22.12 1.64
CA GLU A 90 9.26 -22.60 1.72
C GLU A 90 10.27 -21.46 1.49
N ASN A 91 9.99 -20.55 0.56
CA ASN A 91 10.81 -19.35 0.34
C ASN A 91 10.77 -18.40 1.55
N ALA A 92 9.61 -18.21 2.16
CA ALA A 92 9.46 -17.42 3.40
C ALA A 92 10.25 -17.99 4.57
N GLN A 93 10.23 -19.31 4.75
CA GLN A 93 11.02 -19.98 5.77
C GLN A 93 12.51 -19.87 5.53
N THR A 94 12.95 -19.87 4.27
CA THR A 94 14.36 -19.71 3.91
C THR A 94 14.85 -18.30 4.23
N LEU A 95 14.11 -17.27 3.81
CA LEU A 95 14.45 -15.88 4.11
C LEU A 95 14.46 -15.61 5.61
N MET A 96 13.53 -16.17 6.38
CA MET A 96 13.47 -16.01 7.83
C MET A 96 14.79 -16.42 8.52
N ARG A 97 15.55 -17.36 7.95
CA ARG A 97 16.85 -17.81 8.49
C ARG A 97 17.99 -16.83 8.23
N SER A 98 17.87 -15.96 7.23
CA SER A 98 18.89 -14.97 6.86
C SER A 98 18.57 -13.56 7.34
N LEU A 99 17.46 -13.37 8.07
CA LEU A 99 17.11 -12.08 8.63
C LEU A 99 18.08 -11.62 9.71
N SER A 100 18.25 -10.30 9.79
CA SER A 100 18.94 -9.63 10.89
C SER A 100 18.33 -9.97 12.25
N ALA A 101 19.13 -9.88 13.31
CA ALA A 101 18.67 -10.11 14.67
C ALA A 101 17.42 -9.28 15.02
N GLY A 102 16.47 -9.91 15.71
CA GLY A 102 15.20 -9.31 16.11
C GLY A 102 14.15 -9.16 15.01
N SER A 103 14.49 -9.46 13.75
CA SER A 103 13.55 -9.39 12.63
C SER A 103 12.76 -10.70 12.47
N THR A 104 11.54 -10.60 11.96
CA THR A 104 10.64 -11.76 11.81
C THR A 104 9.70 -11.62 10.61
N ILE A 105 9.17 -12.75 10.13
CA ILE A 105 8.22 -12.81 9.02
C ILE A 105 6.90 -13.40 9.50
N TYR A 106 5.82 -12.68 9.21
CA TYR A 106 4.45 -13.09 9.36
C TYR A 106 3.82 -13.29 7.98
N GLY A 107 2.95 -14.28 7.88
CA GLY A 107 2.18 -14.54 6.68
C GLY A 107 0.71 -14.23 6.89
N GLN A 108 0.10 -13.55 5.92
CA GLN A 108 -1.34 -13.36 5.87
C GLN A 108 -2.02 -14.74 5.80
N THR A 109 -3.10 -14.90 6.55
CA THR A 109 -3.89 -16.13 6.55
C THR A 109 -4.80 -16.15 5.32
N MET A 110 -5.24 -17.34 4.91
CA MET A 110 -6.18 -17.48 3.80
C MET A 110 -7.49 -16.75 4.10
N GLN A 111 -7.91 -16.80 5.36
CA GLN A 111 -9.08 -16.07 5.85
C GLN A 111 -8.88 -14.55 5.71
N GLY A 112 -7.71 -14.02 6.09
CA GLY A 112 -7.41 -12.60 5.95
C GLY A 112 -7.31 -12.14 4.49
N GLU A 113 -6.94 -13.02 3.54
CA GLU A 113 -7.03 -12.71 2.10
C GLU A 113 -8.50 -12.64 1.63
N ILE A 114 -9.34 -13.59 2.07
CA ILE A 114 -10.78 -13.60 1.76
C ILE A 114 -11.48 -12.35 2.34
N GLU A 115 -11.14 -11.97 3.57
CA GLU A 115 -11.72 -10.79 4.22
C GLU A 115 -11.31 -9.48 3.52
N ALA A 116 -10.07 -9.39 3.03
CA ALA A 116 -9.63 -8.24 2.25
C ALA A 116 -10.45 -8.09 0.95
N ASP A 117 -10.75 -9.20 0.28
CA ASP A 117 -11.57 -9.24 -0.93
C ASP A 117 -13.03 -8.87 -0.66
N GLN A 118 -13.57 -9.40 0.44
CA GLN A 118 -14.93 -9.10 0.87
C GLN A 118 -15.08 -7.62 1.22
N LEU A 119 -14.13 -7.05 1.97
CA LEU A 119 -14.12 -5.63 2.32
C LEU A 119 -14.10 -4.75 1.06
N PHE A 120 -13.31 -5.12 0.04
CA PHE A 120 -13.32 -4.40 -1.24
C PHE A 120 -14.68 -4.49 -1.93
N ALA A 121 -15.31 -5.67 -1.92
CA ALA A 121 -16.62 -5.86 -2.52
C ALA A 121 -17.72 -5.06 -1.80
N GLU A 122 -17.66 -4.98 -0.48
CA GLU A 122 -18.58 -4.20 0.36
C GLU A 122 -18.42 -2.69 0.12
N GLU A 123 -17.18 -2.20 0.09
CA GLU A 123 -16.88 -0.77 -0.12
C GLU A 123 -17.24 -0.30 -1.54
N THR A 124 -17.06 -1.16 -2.54
CA THR A 124 -17.26 -0.79 -3.96
C THR A 124 -18.62 -1.24 -4.51
N GLY A 125 -19.33 -2.13 -3.82
CA GLY A 125 -20.49 -2.84 -4.33
C GLY A 125 -20.16 -3.83 -5.46
N ARG A 126 -18.88 -4.18 -5.67
CA ARG A 126 -18.39 -4.97 -6.80
C ARG A 126 -17.29 -5.95 -6.39
N LYS A 127 -17.48 -7.21 -6.76
CA LYS A 127 -16.43 -8.23 -6.63
C LYS A 127 -15.28 -7.96 -7.60
N ARG A 128 -14.04 -7.99 -7.12
CA ARG A 128 -12.84 -7.72 -7.94
C ARG A 128 -12.62 -8.79 -9.01
N GLU A 129 -13.02 -10.03 -8.71
CA GLU A 129 -12.90 -11.23 -9.54
C GLU A 129 -13.63 -11.07 -10.88
N MET A 130 -14.65 -10.20 -10.94
CA MET A 130 -15.37 -9.87 -12.16
C MET A 130 -14.48 -9.23 -13.24
N THR A 131 -13.27 -8.76 -12.88
CA THR A 131 -12.35 -8.08 -13.80
C THR A 131 -10.93 -8.65 -13.80
N ASN A 132 -10.72 -9.82 -13.19
CA ASN A 132 -9.41 -10.45 -13.05
C ASN A 132 -8.36 -9.55 -12.35
N SER A 133 -8.77 -8.69 -11.41
CA SER A 133 -7.87 -7.81 -10.66
C SER A 133 -7.47 -8.38 -9.31
N TRP A 134 -6.36 -7.87 -8.76
CA TRP A 134 -5.87 -8.17 -7.42
C TRP A 134 -5.70 -6.88 -6.61
N LEU A 135 -5.89 -6.97 -5.29
CA LEU A 135 -5.71 -5.84 -4.37
C LEU A 135 -4.24 -5.42 -4.33
N SER A 136 -3.97 -4.12 -4.14
CA SER A 136 -2.60 -3.65 -4.01
C SER A 136 -1.98 -3.95 -2.66
N THR A 137 -0.63 -3.94 -2.59
CA THR A 137 0.06 -3.93 -1.30
C THR A 137 -0.40 -2.75 -0.43
N GLY A 138 -0.79 -1.62 -1.04
CA GLY A 138 -1.34 -0.47 -0.32
C GLY A 138 -2.66 -0.78 0.41
N TRP A 139 -3.53 -1.60 -0.20
CA TRP A 139 -4.76 -2.07 0.44
C TRP A 139 -4.47 -2.87 1.70
N PHE A 140 -3.64 -3.91 1.60
CA PHE A 140 -3.23 -4.71 2.75
C PHE A 140 -2.48 -3.88 3.81
N THR A 141 -1.70 -2.89 3.39
CA THR A 141 -0.96 -2.02 4.30
C THR A 141 -1.88 -1.10 5.10
N LEU A 142 -2.92 -0.54 4.47
CA LEU A 142 -3.89 0.28 5.21
C LEU A 142 -4.79 -0.56 6.10
N MET A 143 -5.18 -1.77 5.69
CA MET A 143 -5.88 -2.70 6.57
C MET A 143 -5.10 -2.97 7.86
N ILE A 144 -3.81 -3.34 7.74
CA ILE A 144 -3.01 -3.65 8.93
C ILE A 144 -2.67 -2.39 9.75
N ALA A 145 -2.46 -1.24 9.11
CA ALA A 145 -2.23 0.03 9.81
C ALA A 145 -3.45 0.42 10.65
N LEU A 146 -4.66 0.32 10.10
CA LEU A 146 -5.90 0.59 10.83
C LEU A 146 -6.15 -0.38 12.00
N GLU A 147 -5.57 -1.58 11.96
CA GLU A 147 -5.66 -2.53 13.06
C GLU A 147 -4.64 -2.22 14.18
N ILE A 148 -3.42 -1.82 13.85
CA ILE A 148 -2.31 -1.73 14.81
C ILE A 148 -2.01 -0.33 15.33
N CYS A 149 -2.56 0.71 14.71
CA CYS A 149 -2.23 2.12 14.98
C CYS A 149 -3.42 2.86 15.60
N GLN A 150 -3.16 3.73 16.59
CA GLN A 150 -4.22 4.64 17.09
C GLN A 150 -4.45 5.81 16.11
N GLU A 151 -3.38 6.29 15.46
CA GLU A 151 -3.43 7.24 14.35
C GLU A 151 -2.55 6.80 13.20
N THR A 152 -3.04 7.00 11.96
CA THR A 152 -2.36 6.62 10.73
C THR A 152 -2.15 7.83 9.82
N HIS A 153 -0.91 8.04 9.41
CA HIS A 153 -0.48 9.13 8.55
C HIS A 153 0.13 8.53 7.28
N VAL A 154 -0.47 8.78 6.13
CA VAL A 154 -0.04 8.21 4.85
C VAL A 154 0.76 9.23 4.07
N TYR A 155 1.97 8.86 3.66
CA TYR A 155 2.91 9.72 2.97
C TYR A 155 3.05 9.31 1.49
N GLY A 156 3.01 10.30 0.59
CA GLY A 156 3.27 10.08 -0.84
C GLY A 156 2.08 9.56 -1.63
N MET A 157 0.91 9.38 -1.04
CA MET A 157 -0.23 8.84 -1.78
C MET A 157 -1.07 9.98 -2.35
N VAL A 158 -1.31 10.00 -3.66
CA VAL A 158 -2.19 10.99 -4.31
C VAL A 158 -3.66 10.54 -4.29
N PRO A 159 -4.64 11.47 -4.26
CA PRO A 159 -6.06 11.12 -4.28
C PRO A 159 -6.50 10.51 -5.62
N SER A 160 -7.66 9.86 -5.65
CA SER A 160 -8.17 9.15 -6.83
C SER A 160 -8.37 10.04 -8.06
N TYR A 161 -8.66 11.33 -7.86
CA TYR A 161 -8.87 12.33 -8.91
C TYR A 161 -7.59 13.07 -9.34
N TYR A 162 -6.44 12.77 -8.74
CA TYR A 162 -5.20 13.52 -8.97
C TYR A 162 -4.81 13.55 -10.45
N CYS A 163 -4.77 12.39 -11.10
CA CYS A 163 -4.34 12.28 -12.50
C CYS A 163 -5.32 12.89 -13.50
N THR A 164 -6.57 13.13 -13.10
CA THR A 164 -7.55 13.85 -13.93
C THR A 164 -7.45 15.37 -13.76
N MET A 165 -7.10 15.85 -12.57
CA MET A 165 -7.01 17.30 -12.29
C MET A 165 -5.62 17.87 -12.56
N ASN A 166 -4.56 17.14 -12.20
CA ASN A 166 -3.16 17.55 -12.29
C ASN A 166 -2.38 16.66 -13.27
N GLY A 167 -2.96 16.40 -14.45
CA GLY A 167 -2.37 15.50 -15.46
C GLY A 167 -0.99 15.91 -16.01
N THR A 168 -0.47 17.08 -15.62
CA THR A 168 0.85 17.61 -16.02
C THR A 168 1.93 17.45 -14.94
N ALA A 169 1.57 17.14 -13.69
CA ALA A 169 2.53 16.91 -12.59
C ALA A 169 3.01 15.45 -12.64
N ASP A 170 3.78 15.14 -13.68
CA ASP A 170 4.11 13.78 -14.08
C ASP A 170 5.36 13.25 -13.37
N VAL A 171 5.20 12.93 -12.09
CA VAL A 171 6.22 12.32 -11.25
C VAL A 171 6.46 10.85 -11.63
N PRO A 172 7.66 10.30 -11.32
CA PRO A 172 7.90 8.87 -11.42
C PRO A 172 6.85 8.05 -10.65
N TYR A 173 6.51 6.87 -11.17
CA TYR A 173 5.56 5.95 -10.53
C TYR A 173 6.04 5.56 -9.13
N HIS A 174 7.32 5.23 -9.00
CA HIS A 174 7.99 5.14 -7.72
C HIS A 174 9.11 6.17 -7.56
N TYR A 175 9.41 6.58 -6.33
CA TYR A 175 10.53 7.50 -6.05
C TYR A 175 11.90 6.92 -6.41
N TYR A 176 11.99 5.61 -6.61
CA TYR A 176 13.19 4.87 -6.99
C TYR A 176 13.17 4.32 -8.42
N ASP A 177 12.12 4.64 -9.19
CA ASP A 177 12.02 4.23 -10.59
C ASP A 177 12.75 5.22 -11.50
N SER A 178 13.06 4.76 -12.72
CA SER A 178 13.45 5.64 -13.82
C SER A 178 12.38 6.72 -14.08
N PRO A 179 12.76 7.96 -14.41
CA PRO A 179 11.82 9.07 -14.61
C PRO A 179 10.84 8.86 -15.79
N TRP A 180 11.07 7.84 -16.62
CA TRP A 180 10.20 7.46 -17.74
C TRP A 180 8.97 6.63 -17.30
N ASN A 181 9.03 5.97 -16.14
CA ASN A 181 7.89 5.24 -15.60
C ASN A 181 6.97 6.22 -14.90
N LYS A 182 5.89 6.61 -15.57
CA LYS A 182 5.03 7.71 -15.14
C LYS A 182 3.87 7.28 -14.26
N GLN A 183 3.68 7.98 -13.13
CA GLN A 183 2.67 7.60 -12.15
C GLN A 183 1.26 7.52 -12.75
N CYS A 184 0.83 8.59 -13.42
CA CYS A 184 -0.53 8.68 -13.91
C CYS A 184 -0.81 7.75 -15.08
N ALA A 185 0.19 7.50 -15.93
CA ALA A 185 0.11 6.49 -16.98
C ALA A 185 -0.10 5.09 -16.38
N THR A 186 0.71 4.72 -15.38
CA THR A 186 0.59 3.41 -14.70
C THR A 186 -0.74 3.25 -13.98
N TYR A 187 -1.23 4.29 -13.28
CA TYR A 187 -2.54 4.22 -12.61
C TYR A 187 -3.68 4.04 -13.61
N LYS A 188 -3.68 4.79 -14.71
CA LYS A 188 -4.72 4.70 -15.73
C LYS A 188 -4.72 3.33 -16.42
N ASP A 189 -3.54 2.83 -16.78
CA ASP A 189 -3.40 1.50 -17.38
C ASP A 189 -3.90 0.43 -16.40
N SER A 190 -3.36 0.40 -15.17
CA SER A 190 -3.74 -0.58 -14.15
C SER A 190 -5.25 -0.54 -13.84
N GLU A 191 -5.84 0.63 -13.68
CA GLU A 191 -7.26 0.79 -13.35
C GLU A 191 -8.18 0.20 -14.43
N THR A 192 -7.80 0.34 -15.70
CA THR A 192 -8.67 -0.02 -16.85
C THR A 192 -8.32 -1.35 -17.51
N ASN A 193 -7.17 -1.94 -17.16
CA ASN A 193 -6.70 -3.19 -17.74
C ASN A 193 -7.65 -4.37 -17.42
N SER A 194 -8.13 -5.01 -18.47
CA SER A 194 -9.05 -6.16 -18.42
C SER A 194 -8.35 -7.52 -18.31
N LYS A 195 -7.03 -7.58 -18.50
CA LYS A 195 -6.19 -8.79 -18.44
C LYS A 195 -5.54 -9.02 -17.08
N GLY A 196 -5.73 -8.10 -16.13
CA GLY A 196 -5.36 -8.25 -14.73
C GLY A 196 -4.31 -7.24 -14.28
N ALA A 197 -4.68 -6.46 -13.27
CA ALA A 197 -3.90 -5.39 -12.66
C ALA A 197 -4.60 -4.92 -11.35
N HIS A 198 -4.06 -3.90 -10.70
CA HIS A 198 -4.66 -3.27 -9.51
C HIS A 198 -5.73 -2.24 -9.86
N ARG A 199 -6.64 -1.96 -8.94
CA ARG A 199 -7.63 -0.88 -9.07
C ARG A 199 -7.25 0.32 -8.22
N PHE A 200 -6.07 0.88 -8.47
CA PHE A 200 -5.48 1.93 -7.64
C PHE A 200 -6.38 3.13 -7.43
N MET A 201 -7.08 3.61 -8.47
CA MET A 201 -7.96 4.77 -8.35
C MET A 201 -9.19 4.43 -7.50
N THR A 202 -9.70 3.21 -7.66
CA THR A 202 -10.81 2.70 -6.84
C THR A 202 -10.42 2.50 -5.38
N GLU A 203 -9.28 1.85 -5.12
CA GLU A 203 -8.77 1.68 -3.76
C GLU A 203 -8.57 3.03 -3.05
N LYS A 204 -7.97 4.02 -3.73
CA LYS A 204 -7.83 5.38 -3.17
C LYS A 204 -9.15 6.08 -2.89
N ALA A 205 -10.15 5.87 -3.74
CA ALA A 205 -11.48 6.43 -3.50
C ALA A 205 -12.14 5.79 -2.26
N VAL A 206 -11.87 4.51 -1.99
CA VAL A 206 -12.26 3.85 -0.74
C VAL A 206 -11.45 4.41 0.44
N PHE A 207 -10.14 4.62 0.30
CA PHE A 207 -9.32 5.19 1.38
C PHE A 207 -9.77 6.60 1.79
N ALA A 208 -10.30 7.39 0.86
CA ALA A 208 -10.91 8.68 1.19
C ALA A 208 -12.15 8.53 2.12
N ARG A 209 -12.93 7.46 1.96
CA ARG A 209 -14.02 7.11 2.90
C ARG A 209 -13.46 6.68 4.26
N TRP A 210 -12.39 5.89 4.25
CA TRP A 210 -11.74 5.45 5.48
C TRP A 210 -11.20 6.62 6.30
N ALA A 211 -10.67 7.67 5.66
CA ALA A 211 -10.21 8.87 6.35
C ALA A 211 -11.33 9.70 7.01
N VAL A 212 -12.60 9.47 6.65
CA VAL A 212 -13.74 10.04 7.39
C VAL A 212 -14.15 9.18 8.58
N LYS A 213 -13.89 7.88 8.52
CA LYS A 213 -14.33 6.88 9.50
C LYS A 213 -13.29 6.59 10.57
N TYR A 214 -12.02 6.69 10.23
CA TYR A 214 -10.87 6.35 11.07
C TYR A 214 -9.95 7.54 11.24
N ASN A 215 -9.04 7.49 12.22
CA ASN A 215 -7.99 8.49 12.41
C ASN A 215 -6.88 8.29 11.37
N LEU A 216 -7.20 8.61 10.12
CA LEU A 216 -6.38 8.40 8.93
C LEU A 216 -6.24 9.72 8.16
N SER A 217 -5.00 10.15 7.96
CA SER A 217 -4.65 11.38 7.23
C SER A 217 -3.64 11.12 6.11
N PHE A 218 -3.56 12.03 5.15
CA PHE A 218 -2.69 11.92 3.98
C PHE A 218 -1.82 13.17 3.87
N HIS A 219 -0.54 12.96 3.54
CA HIS A 219 0.51 13.97 3.52
C HIS A 219 1.36 13.80 2.27
N HIS A 220 1.85 14.93 1.75
CA HIS A 220 2.76 14.98 0.59
C HIS A 220 2.23 14.18 -0.62
N PRO A 221 1.01 14.50 -1.13
CA PRO A 221 0.24 15.71 -0.87
C PRO A 221 -0.88 15.51 0.18
N GLU A 222 -1.36 16.62 0.75
CA GLU A 222 -2.56 16.60 1.59
C GLU A 222 -3.81 16.32 0.76
N TRP A 223 -4.74 15.53 1.31
CA TRP A 223 -6.02 15.22 0.64
C TRP A 223 -7.12 16.14 1.12
N THR A 224 -7.74 16.86 0.18
CA THR A 224 -9.04 17.49 0.44
C THR A 224 -10.15 16.44 0.29
N ILE A 225 -10.83 16.12 1.39
CA ILE A 225 -11.90 15.13 1.44
C ILE A 225 -13.26 15.83 1.38
N ASP A 226 -13.93 15.70 0.24
CA ASP A 226 -15.31 16.17 0.04
C ASP A 226 -16.31 15.16 0.64
N ARG A 227 -16.79 15.44 1.85
CA ARG A 227 -17.68 14.53 2.60
C ARG A 227 -19.05 14.31 1.94
N GLU A 228 -19.53 15.26 1.13
CA GLU A 228 -20.84 15.15 0.48
C GLU A 228 -20.81 14.14 -0.68
N ASN A 229 -19.68 14.05 -1.36
CA ASN A 229 -19.51 13.23 -2.56
C ASN A 229 -19.00 11.81 -2.30
N LEU A 230 -18.69 11.45 -1.04
CA LEU A 230 -18.19 10.12 -0.68
C LEU A 230 -19.26 9.01 -0.77
N THR A 231 -20.55 9.37 -0.80
CA THR A 231 -21.65 8.39 -0.80
C THR A 231 -21.69 7.55 -2.07
N ARG A 232 -21.25 8.08 -3.21
CA ARG A 232 -21.18 7.35 -4.49
C ARG A 232 -19.74 7.18 -4.97
N LEU A 233 -19.29 5.95 -5.08
CA LEU A 233 -17.97 5.63 -5.63
C LEU A 233 -18.02 5.69 -7.17
N ASP A 234 -17.63 6.81 -7.77
CA ASP A 234 -17.57 6.95 -9.23
C ASP A 234 -16.14 6.81 -9.76
N THR A 235 -15.70 5.56 -9.94
CA THR A 235 -14.37 5.24 -10.46
C THR A 235 -14.46 4.56 -11.82
N PRO A 236 -13.38 4.54 -12.64
CA PRO A 236 -13.41 3.83 -13.92
C PRO A 236 -13.78 2.34 -13.78
N PHE A 237 -13.28 1.66 -12.74
CA PHE A 237 -13.64 0.28 -12.43
C PHE A 237 -15.15 0.12 -12.16
N VAL A 238 -15.73 0.93 -11.27
CA VAL A 238 -17.16 0.83 -10.93
C VAL A 238 -18.03 1.11 -12.16
N ARG A 239 -17.65 2.08 -13.00
CA ARG A 239 -18.36 2.37 -14.27
C ARG A 239 -18.27 1.23 -15.27
N SER A 240 -17.10 0.59 -15.41
CA SER A 240 -16.90 -0.48 -16.40
C SER A 240 -17.76 -1.72 -16.14
N THR A 241 -18.03 -2.03 -14.87
CA THR A 241 -18.83 -3.20 -14.47
C THR A 241 -20.33 -2.99 -14.66
N LEU A 242 -20.81 -1.75 -14.77
CA LEU A 242 -22.20 -1.43 -15.11
C LEU A 242 -22.54 -1.75 -16.58
N ARG A 243 -21.56 -1.71 -17.48
CA ARG A 243 -21.75 -1.91 -18.92
C ARG A 243 -21.74 -3.39 -19.36
N ARG A 244 -21.50 -4.32 -18.45
CA ARG A 244 -21.45 -5.78 -18.72
C ARG A 244 -22.73 -6.52 -18.32
N LYS A 245 -23.87 -5.82 -18.28
CA LYS A 245 -25.20 -6.45 -18.15
C LYS A 245 -25.78 -6.74 -19.51
#